data_AF-A0A8C8CMY7-F1
#
_entry.id   AF-A0A8C8CMY7-F1
#
_cell.length_a   1.000
_cell.length_b   1.000
_cell.length_c   1.000
_cell.angle_alpha   90.00
_cell.angle_beta   90.00
_cell.angle_gamma   90.00
#
_symmetry.space_group_name_H-M   'P 1'
#
loop_
_entity.id
_entity.type
_entity.pdbx_description
1 polymer ?
#
loop_
_entity_poly.entity_id
_entity_poly.type
_entity_poly.pdbx_seq_one_letter_code
_entity_poly.pdbx_strand_id
1 'polypeptide(L)'
;MARLDMTETFHHISFPGHIHTQDSLNYALHFQFRDRDTVIATYPKSGTTWMQEIVTLVKNRGDPQLSKTVPNWARAPWLEQHYSAKVLEATQGDRIITTHLPYNLLSSALQGSKAKVIYVARNPKDVAVSYYHFHKMAKFLPEPNSFDEFLDSFLEGSVSYGSWFDHVKGWTSQAGVLANGLYISYEEMWLDLQGSMERISSFLHCPLVGDELTNSLRHCSFSSMSDNAMVNYTQIPKEIMDHSKGKFMRKGKIGDWRNTFTEEQIGIFDTVYSYQMKDCPLTFMWECPPESCGGGGGGQASGDQDRALILHDAGD
;
A
#
# COMPACT_ATOMS: atom_id res chain seq x y z
N MET A 1 19.01 1.22 -23.16
CA MET A 1 19.18 2.42 -22.30
C MET A 1 18.00 2.50 -21.37
N ALA A 2 18.19 2.92 -20.11
CA ALA A 2 17.08 3.06 -19.16
C ALA A 2 16.09 4.13 -19.65
N ARG A 3 14.79 3.80 -19.70
CA ARG A 3 13.72 4.66 -20.22
C ARG A 3 13.18 5.61 -19.13
N LEU A 4 14.08 6.24 -18.37
CA LEU A 4 13.71 7.02 -17.18
C LEU A 4 12.85 8.25 -17.51
N ASP A 5 13.15 8.93 -18.61
CA ASP A 5 12.42 10.13 -19.06
C ASP A 5 11.24 9.82 -19.98
N MET A 6 10.89 8.54 -20.17
CA MET A 6 9.79 8.14 -21.04
C MET A 6 8.50 7.99 -20.24
N THR A 7 7.40 8.52 -20.78
CA THR A 7 6.04 8.26 -20.31
C THR A 7 5.33 7.38 -21.34
N GLU A 8 4.70 6.31 -20.88
CA GLU A 8 3.79 5.49 -21.67
C GLU A 8 2.37 5.99 -21.48
N THR A 9 1.65 6.23 -22.57
CA THR A 9 0.20 6.48 -22.51
C THR A 9 -0.54 5.22 -22.94
N PHE A 10 -1.47 4.77 -22.12
CA PHE A 10 -2.27 3.57 -22.37
C PHE A 10 -3.69 3.79 -21.85
N HIS A 11 -4.69 3.63 -22.73
CA HIS A 11 -6.09 3.98 -22.42
C HIS A 11 -6.24 5.38 -21.78
N HIS A 12 -5.53 6.38 -22.32
CA HIS A 12 -5.49 7.77 -21.83
C HIS A 12 -4.91 7.97 -20.42
N ILE A 13 -4.25 6.95 -19.85
CA ILE A 13 -3.56 7.05 -18.55
C ILE A 13 -2.06 7.05 -18.79
N SER A 14 -1.34 7.88 -18.04
CA SER A 14 0.12 7.97 -18.05
C SER A 14 0.77 6.94 -17.12
N PHE A 15 1.84 6.30 -17.58
CA PHE A 15 2.63 5.31 -16.85
C PHE A 15 4.14 5.59 -17.01
N PRO A 16 4.98 5.30 -16.00
CA PRO A 16 6.43 5.42 -16.13
C PRO A 16 7.02 4.42 -17.14
N GLY A 17 7.61 4.89 -18.23
CA GLY A 17 8.15 4.06 -19.30
C GLY A 17 9.42 3.28 -18.94
N HIS A 18 10.08 3.63 -17.83
CA HIS A 18 11.18 2.83 -17.27
C HIS A 18 10.73 1.43 -16.86
N ILE A 19 9.54 1.33 -16.27
CA ILE A 19 9.00 0.10 -15.68
C ILE A 19 7.81 -0.45 -16.46
N HIS A 20 7.17 0.35 -17.32
CA HIS A 20 6.07 -0.07 -18.19
C HIS A 20 6.45 -0.04 -19.67
N THR A 21 5.81 -0.92 -20.42
CA THR A 21 5.83 -0.97 -21.89
C THR A 21 4.39 -1.20 -22.35
N GLN A 22 4.08 -0.89 -23.61
CA GLN A 22 2.78 -1.26 -24.19
C GLN A 22 2.52 -2.77 -24.05
N ASP A 23 3.54 -3.60 -24.22
CA ASP A 23 3.44 -5.05 -24.08
C ASP A 23 3.14 -5.48 -22.64
N SER A 24 3.80 -4.89 -21.63
CA SER A 24 3.56 -5.23 -20.22
C SER A 24 2.19 -4.78 -19.73
N LEU A 25 1.69 -3.64 -20.24
CA LEU A 25 0.35 -3.15 -19.96
C LEU A 25 -0.72 -4.04 -20.62
N ASN A 26 -0.53 -4.43 -21.88
CA ASN A 26 -1.40 -5.39 -22.56
C ASN A 26 -1.38 -6.77 -21.90
N TYR A 27 -0.21 -7.25 -21.45
CA TYR A 27 -0.07 -8.48 -20.69
C TYR A 27 -0.95 -8.46 -19.43
N ALA A 28 -0.96 -7.36 -18.68
CA ALA A 28 -1.79 -7.23 -17.49
C ALA A 28 -3.29 -7.33 -17.79
N LEU A 29 -3.76 -6.75 -18.91
CA LEU A 29 -5.18 -6.79 -19.28
C LEU A 29 -5.67 -8.20 -19.69
N HIS A 30 -4.76 -9.08 -20.10
CA HIS A 30 -5.07 -10.44 -20.56
C HIS A 30 -4.56 -11.51 -19.60
N PHE A 31 -4.06 -11.10 -18.43
CA PHE A 31 -3.45 -11.99 -17.47
C PHE A 31 -4.46 -13.02 -16.95
N GLN A 32 -4.05 -14.29 -16.96
CA GLN A 32 -4.87 -15.39 -16.47
C GLN A 32 -4.61 -15.61 -14.98
N PHE A 33 -5.50 -15.07 -14.15
CA PHE A 33 -5.45 -15.30 -12.71
C PHE A 33 -5.82 -16.75 -12.36
N ARG A 34 -5.09 -17.33 -11.40
CA ARG A 34 -5.38 -18.62 -10.79
C ARG A 34 -6.31 -18.42 -9.60
N ASP A 35 -7.15 -19.40 -9.30
CA ASP A 35 -8.08 -19.36 -8.16
C ASP A 35 -7.41 -19.09 -6.80
N ARG A 36 -6.12 -19.45 -6.65
CA ARG A 36 -5.34 -19.27 -5.40
C ARG A 36 -4.48 -18.01 -5.39
N ASP A 37 -4.54 -17.19 -6.44
CA ASP A 37 -3.80 -15.93 -6.46
C ASP A 37 -4.36 -14.96 -5.41
N THR A 38 -3.48 -14.15 -4.85
CA THR A 38 -3.83 -13.01 -4.00
C THR A 38 -3.38 -11.74 -4.69
N VAL A 39 -4.32 -10.86 -4.98
CA VAL A 39 -4.10 -9.59 -5.66
C VAL A 39 -4.16 -8.46 -4.63
N ILE A 40 -3.13 -7.63 -4.58
CA ILE A 40 -3.06 -6.41 -3.78
C ILE A 40 -3.22 -5.25 -4.74
N ALA A 41 -4.39 -4.60 -4.71
CA ALA A 41 -4.70 -3.46 -5.55
C ALA A 41 -4.71 -2.17 -4.72
N THR A 42 -4.00 -1.14 -5.18
CA THR A 42 -3.91 0.13 -4.45
C THR A 42 -3.70 1.27 -5.43
N TYR A 43 -4.20 2.47 -5.15
CA TYR A 43 -3.64 3.65 -5.80
C TYR A 43 -2.18 3.84 -5.32
N PRO A 44 -1.25 4.37 -6.14
CA PRO A 44 0.10 4.65 -5.69
C PRO A 44 0.15 5.38 -4.36
N LYS A 45 1.02 4.91 -3.44
CA LYS A 45 1.27 5.51 -2.11
C LYS A 45 0.16 5.36 -1.07
N SER A 46 -0.82 4.48 -1.31
CA SER A 46 -1.88 4.14 -0.36
C SER A 46 -1.52 3.05 0.66
N GLY A 47 -0.25 2.62 0.76
CA GLY A 47 0.18 1.59 1.71
C GLY A 47 0.47 0.21 1.12
N THR A 48 0.72 0.14 -0.19
CA THR A 48 1.00 -1.11 -0.94
C THR A 48 2.09 -1.96 -0.31
N THR A 49 3.24 -1.37 0.01
CA THR A 49 4.37 -2.09 0.63
C THR A 49 4.02 -2.67 1.99
N TRP A 50 3.15 -2.00 2.74
CA TRP A 50 2.68 -2.51 4.03
C TRP A 50 1.78 -3.73 3.85
N MET A 51 0.84 -3.66 2.90
CA MET A 51 0.00 -4.80 2.58
C MET A 51 0.79 -5.97 1.99
N GLN A 52 1.79 -5.72 1.13
CA GLN A 52 2.69 -6.76 0.63
C GLN A 52 3.39 -7.50 1.77
N GLU A 53 3.83 -6.77 2.79
CA GLU A 53 4.49 -7.33 3.97
C GLU A 53 3.52 -8.15 4.83
N ILE A 54 2.33 -7.60 5.11
CA ILE A 54 1.27 -8.30 5.85
C ILE A 54 0.91 -9.62 5.15
N VAL A 55 0.60 -9.57 3.84
CA VAL A 55 0.22 -10.78 3.09
C VAL A 55 1.35 -11.80 3.04
N THR A 56 2.60 -11.35 2.90
CA THR A 56 3.76 -12.25 2.93
C THR A 56 3.86 -12.99 4.27
N LEU A 57 3.80 -12.26 5.39
CA LEU A 57 3.89 -12.86 6.72
C LEU A 57 2.69 -13.75 7.02
N VAL A 58 1.48 -13.34 6.63
CA VAL A 58 0.27 -14.16 6.77
C VAL A 58 0.43 -15.49 6.03
N LYS A 59 0.84 -15.48 4.76
CA LYS A 59 1.03 -16.70 3.97
C LYS A 59 2.16 -17.59 4.45
N ASN A 60 3.13 -17.02 5.18
CA ASN A 60 4.25 -17.74 5.77
C ASN A 60 4.10 -17.97 7.28
N ARG A 61 2.86 -17.91 7.83
CA ARG A 61 2.58 -18.20 9.25
C ARG A 61 3.45 -17.40 10.23
N GLY A 62 3.69 -16.13 9.90
CA GLY A 62 4.51 -15.21 10.68
C GLY A 62 6.02 -15.43 10.58
N ASP A 63 6.50 -16.34 9.73
CA ASP A 63 7.93 -16.51 9.46
C ASP A 63 8.47 -15.34 8.59
N PRO A 64 9.40 -14.52 9.11
CA PRO A 64 9.95 -13.39 8.39
C PRO A 64 11.07 -13.76 7.42
N GLN A 65 11.47 -15.04 7.28
CA GLN A 65 12.63 -15.42 6.47
C GLN A 65 12.54 -14.84 5.06
N LEU A 66 11.43 -15.10 4.36
CA LEU A 66 11.21 -14.63 3.00
C LEU A 66 11.24 -13.09 2.91
N SER A 67 10.62 -12.41 3.88
CA SER A 67 10.62 -10.95 4.00
C SER A 67 11.98 -10.33 4.26
N LYS A 68 12.92 -11.08 4.84
CA LYS A 68 14.30 -10.63 5.15
C LYS A 68 15.30 -10.96 4.05
N THR A 69 14.98 -11.89 3.15
CA THR A 69 15.91 -12.38 2.12
C THR A 69 15.50 -12.04 0.69
N VAL A 70 14.21 -11.77 0.43
CA VAL A 70 13.70 -11.48 -0.91
C VAL A 70 13.03 -10.10 -0.94
N PRO A 71 13.43 -9.21 -1.86
CA PRO A 71 12.79 -7.91 -2.00
C PRO A 71 11.28 -8.00 -2.25
N ASN A 72 10.52 -7.04 -1.72
CA ASN A 72 9.06 -7.03 -1.85
C ASN A 72 8.57 -7.06 -3.31
N TRP A 73 9.28 -6.40 -4.23
CA TRP A 73 8.94 -6.42 -5.67
C TRP A 73 9.17 -7.77 -6.37
N ALA A 74 9.92 -8.68 -5.74
CA ALA A 74 10.08 -10.06 -6.22
C ALA A 74 9.11 -11.02 -5.52
N ARG A 75 8.72 -10.74 -4.27
CA ARG A 75 7.70 -11.52 -3.53
C ARG A 75 6.28 -11.27 -4.03
N ALA A 76 6.00 -10.02 -4.39
CA ALA A 76 4.68 -9.55 -4.82
C ALA A 76 4.83 -8.62 -6.04
N PRO A 77 5.19 -9.14 -7.23
CA PRO A 77 5.46 -8.34 -8.42
C PRO A 77 4.25 -7.50 -8.84
N TRP A 78 4.51 -6.31 -9.40
CA TRP A 78 3.48 -5.48 -10.03
C TRP A 78 3.13 -6.04 -11.39
N LEU A 79 1.86 -6.40 -11.59
CA LEU A 79 1.38 -7.10 -12.78
C LEU A 79 1.70 -6.35 -14.08
N GLU A 80 1.52 -5.03 -14.07
CA GLU A 80 1.71 -4.13 -15.21
C GLU A 80 3.17 -3.83 -15.58
N GLN A 81 4.14 -4.22 -14.74
CA GLN A 81 5.55 -3.91 -14.96
C GLN A 81 6.25 -4.98 -15.82
N HIS A 82 7.21 -4.57 -16.65
CA HIS A 82 7.82 -5.43 -17.68
C HIS A 82 8.53 -6.69 -17.17
N TYR A 83 8.92 -6.74 -15.89
CA TYR A 83 9.56 -7.91 -15.31
C TYR A 83 8.56 -8.94 -14.76
N SER A 84 7.28 -8.57 -14.61
CA SER A 84 6.28 -9.33 -13.85
C SER A 84 6.04 -10.72 -14.42
N ALA A 85 5.97 -10.84 -15.76
CA ALA A 85 5.73 -12.11 -16.45
C ALA A 85 6.76 -13.17 -16.04
N LYS A 86 8.05 -12.83 -16.09
CA LYS A 86 9.14 -13.74 -15.71
C LYS A 86 9.06 -14.16 -14.24
N VAL A 87 8.73 -13.24 -13.34
CA VAL A 87 8.58 -13.54 -11.89
C VAL A 87 7.38 -14.45 -11.66
N LEU A 88 6.24 -14.16 -12.29
CA LEU A 88 5.00 -14.92 -12.11
C LEU A 88 5.05 -16.32 -12.75
N GLU A 89 5.80 -16.49 -13.84
CA GLU A 89 6.09 -17.79 -14.46
C GLU A 89 7.00 -18.66 -13.59
N ALA A 90 8.02 -18.06 -12.97
CA ALA A 90 8.96 -18.77 -12.09
C ALA A 90 8.36 -19.10 -10.70
N THR A 91 7.30 -18.41 -10.29
CA THR A 91 6.68 -18.56 -8.96
C THR A 91 5.99 -19.92 -8.84
N GLN A 92 6.47 -20.74 -7.90
CA GLN A 92 5.83 -21.99 -7.51
C GLN A 92 4.77 -21.74 -6.43
N GLY A 93 3.60 -22.37 -6.54
CA GLY A 93 2.52 -22.26 -5.54
C GLY A 93 1.67 -20.98 -5.66
N ASP A 94 1.21 -20.49 -4.51
CA ASP A 94 0.25 -19.38 -4.41
C ASP A 94 0.94 -18.04 -4.66
N ARG A 95 0.54 -17.34 -5.73
CA ARG A 95 1.15 -16.07 -6.11
C ARG A 95 0.58 -14.92 -5.29
N ILE A 96 1.44 -13.99 -4.90
CA ILE A 96 1.04 -12.65 -4.46
C ILE A 96 1.30 -11.72 -5.62
N ILE A 97 0.29 -10.99 -6.06
CA ILE A 97 0.34 -10.12 -7.25
C ILE A 97 -0.04 -8.72 -6.78
N THR A 98 0.71 -7.71 -7.19
CA THR A 98 0.40 -6.31 -6.87
C THR A 98 -0.05 -5.60 -8.13
N THR A 99 -0.92 -4.60 -8.00
CA THR A 99 -1.25 -3.71 -9.11
C THR A 99 -1.65 -2.32 -8.62
N HIS A 100 -1.32 -1.33 -9.45
CA HIS A 100 -1.83 0.03 -9.38
C HIS A 100 -2.79 0.35 -10.52
N LEU A 101 -3.16 -0.64 -11.35
CA LEU A 101 -4.11 -0.41 -12.43
C LEU A 101 -5.50 -0.07 -11.86
N PRO A 102 -6.20 0.90 -12.45
CA PRO A 102 -7.60 1.13 -12.13
C PRO A 102 -8.45 -0.07 -12.53
N TYR A 103 -9.55 -0.29 -11.80
CA TYR A 103 -10.38 -1.47 -11.97
C TYR A 103 -10.89 -1.66 -13.40
N ASN A 104 -11.28 -0.57 -14.09
CA ASN A 104 -11.80 -0.66 -15.46
C ASN A 104 -10.83 -1.33 -16.43
N LEU A 105 -9.52 -1.13 -16.26
CA LEU A 105 -8.50 -1.81 -17.06
C LEU A 105 -8.40 -3.29 -16.68
N LEU A 106 -8.37 -3.61 -15.38
CA LEU A 106 -8.14 -4.99 -14.93
C LEU A 106 -9.40 -5.87 -14.89
N SER A 107 -10.59 -5.27 -15.02
CA SER A 107 -11.88 -5.93 -14.86
C SER A 107 -12.05 -7.19 -15.71
N SER A 108 -11.65 -7.14 -16.99
CA SER A 108 -11.73 -8.27 -17.91
C SER A 108 -10.80 -9.42 -17.53
N ALA A 109 -9.59 -9.14 -17.04
CA ALA A 109 -8.66 -10.17 -16.59
C ALA A 109 -9.16 -10.88 -15.32
N LEU A 110 -9.81 -10.13 -14.42
CA LEU A 110 -10.39 -10.68 -13.19
C LEU A 110 -11.71 -11.41 -13.41
N GLN A 111 -12.36 -11.22 -14.56
CA GLN A 111 -13.67 -11.79 -14.84
C GLN A 111 -13.63 -13.32 -14.79
N GLY A 112 -14.49 -13.92 -13.95
CA GLY A 112 -14.57 -15.37 -13.78
C GLY A 112 -13.47 -15.98 -12.90
N SER A 113 -12.49 -15.20 -12.44
CA SER A 113 -11.46 -15.67 -11.51
C SER A 113 -12.00 -15.75 -10.07
N LYS A 114 -11.47 -16.69 -9.28
CA LYS A 114 -11.65 -16.74 -7.81
C LYS A 114 -10.48 -16.15 -7.02
N ALA A 115 -9.56 -15.46 -7.70
CA ALA A 115 -8.46 -14.78 -7.03
C ALA A 115 -8.99 -13.85 -5.94
N LYS A 116 -8.29 -13.84 -4.80
CA LYS A 116 -8.65 -12.98 -3.67
C LYS A 116 -8.07 -11.60 -3.88
N VAL A 117 -8.91 -10.58 -3.88
CA VAL A 117 -8.46 -9.20 -4.09
C VAL A 117 -8.47 -8.44 -2.75
N ILE A 118 -7.36 -7.82 -2.38
CA ILE A 118 -7.29 -6.87 -1.27
C ILE A 118 -7.10 -5.48 -1.88
N TYR A 119 -8.10 -4.61 -1.72
CA TYR A 119 -8.00 -3.22 -2.13
C TYR A 119 -7.67 -2.34 -0.93
N VAL A 120 -6.54 -1.62 -1.00
CA VAL A 120 -6.15 -0.65 0.03
C VAL A 120 -6.39 0.77 -0.45
N ALA A 121 -7.23 1.49 0.29
CA ALA A 121 -7.46 2.91 0.12
C ALA A 121 -6.73 3.72 1.20
N ARG A 122 -6.46 4.99 0.94
CA ARG A 122 -5.88 5.92 1.92
C ARG A 122 -6.47 7.29 1.66
N ASN A 123 -6.59 8.12 2.70
CA ASN A 123 -7.09 9.48 2.53
C ASN A 123 -6.26 10.23 1.46
N PRO A 124 -6.93 10.94 0.53
CA PRO A 124 -6.27 11.45 -0.66
C PRO A 124 -5.30 12.62 -0.39
N LYS A 125 -5.46 13.34 0.72
CA LYS A 125 -4.53 14.41 1.12
C LYS A 125 -3.16 13.83 1.50
N ASP A 126 -3.12 12.77 2.32
CA ASP A 126 -1.86 12.07 2.65
C ASP A 126 -1.27 11.33 1.44
N VAL A 127 -2.12 10.81 0.54
CA VAL A 127 -1.67 10.23 -0.73
C VAL A 127 -0.95 11.30 -1.55
N ALA A 128 -1.53 12.48 -1.74
CA ALA A 128 -0.92 13.57 -2.50
C ALA A 128 0.46 13.95 -1.93
N VAL A 129 0.59 14.15 -0.61
CA VAL A 129 1.89 14.43 0.03
C VAL A 129 2.89 13.29 -0.17
N SER A 130 2.45 12.05 0.03
CA SER A 130 3.35 10.90 -0.12
C SER A 130 3.79 10.70 -1.57
N TYR A 131 2.96 11.08 -2.54
CA TYR A 131 3.22 10.93 -3.96
C TYR A 131 4.10 12.04 -4.49
N TYR A 132 3.91 13.28 -4.03
CA TYR A 132 4.82 14.40 -4.26
C TYR A 132 6.26 14.04 -3.86
N HIS A 133 6.47 13.59 -2.63
CA HIS A 133 7.81 13.18 -2.17
C HIS A 133 8.37 11.98 -2.93
N PHE A 134 7.50 11.09 -3.43
CA PHE A 134 7.95 9.96 -4.24
C PHE A 134 8.45 10.41 -5.62
N HIS A 135 7.77 11.35 -6.28
CA HIS A 135 8.23 11.93 -7.55
C HIS A 135 9.60 12.61 -7.41
N LYS A 136 9.89 13.23 -6.26
CA LYS A 136 11.20 13.85 -6.01
C LYS A 136 12.36 12.84 -5.94
N MET A 137 12.11 11.60 -5.52
CA MET A 137 13.16 10.58 -5.36
C MET A 137 13.20 9.56 -6.49
N ALA A 138 12.07 9.21 -7.09
CA ALA A 138 11.98 8.20 -8.14
C ALA A 138 12.26 8.86 -9.50
N LYS A 139 13.45 8.59 -10.07
CA LYS A 139 13.94 9.23 -11.31
C LYS A 139 13.19 8.80 -12.58
N PHE A 140 12.31 7.82 -12.48
CA PHE A 140 11.41 7.42 -13.55
C PHE A 140 10.07 8.16 -13.52
N LEU A 141 9.89 9.11 -12.60
CA LEU A 141 8.73 9.98 -12.53
C LEU A 141 9.16 11.43 -12.81
N PRO A 142 8.29 12.26 -13.41
CA PRO A 142 8.56 13.68 -13.56
C PRO A 142 8.74 14.34 -12.18
N GLU A 143 9.86 15.02 -11.94
CA GLU A 143 10.09 15.74 -10.68
C GLU A 143 9.27 17.04 -10.68
N PRO A 144 8.31 17.23 -9.74
CA PRO A 144 7.51 18.44 -9.67
C PRO A 144 8.33 19.63 -9.14
N ASN A 145 8.08 20.84 -9.65
CA ASN A 145 8.80 22.04 -9.20
C ASN A 145 8.33 22.51 -7.81
N SER A 146 7.02 22.40 -7.54
CA SER A 146 6.39 22.77 -6.28
C SER A 146 5.32 21.75 -5.86
N PHE A 147 4.86 21.85 -4.61
CA PHE A 147 3.71 21.06 -4.17
C PHE A 147 2.42 21.51 -4.86
N ASP A 148 2.27 22.81 -5.13
CA ASP A 148 1.13 23.42 -5.78
C ASP A 148 0.90 22.82 -7.19
N GLU A 149 1.95 22.81 -8.02
CA GLU A 149 1.90 22.21 -9.37
C GLU A 149 1.56 20.71 -9.32
N PHE A 150 2.13 20.01 -8.33
CA PHE A 150 1.83 18.60 -8.13
C PHE A 150 0.37 18.38 -7.71
N LEU A 151 -0.15 19.23 -6.83
CA LEU A 151 -1.52 19.15 -6.31
C LEU A 151 -2.54 19.37 -7.43
N ASP A 152 -2.31 20.35 -8.30
CA ASP A 152 -3.14 20.59 -9.48
C ASP A 152 -3.19 19.34 -10.37
N SER A 153 -2.01 18.80 -10.71
CA SER A 153 -1.90 17.57 -11.51
C SER A 153 -2.58 16.36 -10.84
N PHE A 154 -2.49 16.25 -9.51
CA PHE A 154 -3.13 15.20 -8.74
C PHE A 154 -4.66 15.31 -8.75
N LEU A 155 -5.20 16.53 -8.58
CA LEU A 155 -6.65 16.79 -8.59
C LEU A 155 -7.27 16.61 -9.98
N GLU A 156 -6.53 16.97 -11.04
CA GLU A 156 -6.90 16.72 -12.43
C GLU A 156 -6.79 15.25 -12.83
N GLY A 157 -6.02 14.46 -12.08
CA GLY A 157 -5.75 13.05 -12.41
C GLY A 157 -4.78 12.88 -13.59
N SER A 158 -3.89 13.85 -13.83
CA SER A 158 -2.87 13.81 -14.89
C SER A 158 -1.54 13.17 -14.45
N VAL A 159 -1.40 12.83 -13.16
CA VAL A 159 -0.28 12.04 -12.63
C VAL A 159 -0.30 10.58 -13.10
N SER A 160 0.81 9.86 -12.90
CA SER A 160 0.87 8.43 -13.24
C SER A 160 -0.23 7.63 -12.53
N TYR A 161 -0.87 6.69 -13.26
CA TYR A 161 -2.06 5.92 -12.87
C TYR A 161 -3.39 6.70 -12.79
N GLY A 162 -3.39 7.98 -13.16
CA GLY A 162 -4.61 8.75 -13.35
C GLY A 162 -5.24 9.30 -12.06
N SER A 163 -6.55 9.58 -12.14
CA SER A 163 -7.37 10.13 -11.06
C SER A 163 -7.48 9.17 -9.86
N TRP A 164 -7.08 9.65 -8.67
CA TRP A 164 -7.31 8.93 -7.42
C TRP A 164 -8.81 8.68 -7.18
N PHE A 165 -9.66 9.66 -7.51
CA PHE A 165 -11.11 9.58 -7.33
C PHE A 165 -11.70 8.44 -8.14
N ASP A 166 -11.37 8.35 -9.42
CA ASP A 166 -11.91 7.32 -10.30
C ASP A 166 -11.31 5.95 -9.98
N HIS A 167 -10.05 5.91 -9.55
CA HIS A 167 -9.41 4.69 -9.08
C HIS A 167 -10.14 4.11 -7.87
N VAL A 168 -10.38 4.91 -6.83
CA VAL A 168 -11.03 4.44 -5.60
C VAL A 168 -12.49 4.07 -5.84
N LYS A 169 -13.26 4.89 -6.56
CA LYS A 169 -14.64 4.58 -6.93
C LYS A 169 -14.71 3.32 -7.79
N GLY A 170 -13.81 3.19 -8.76
CA GLY A 170 -13.76 2.06 -9.68
C GLY A 170 -13.54 0.73 -8.95
N TRP A 171 -12.66 0.69 -7.96
CA TRP A 171 -12.38 -0.54 -7.21
C TRP A 171 -13.47 -0.88 -6.16
N THR A 172 -14.12 0.11 -5.54
CA THR A 172 -15.06 -0.14 -4.44
C THR A 172 -16.54 -0.22 -4.85
N SER A 173 -16.91 0.29 -6.02
CA SER A 173 -18.30 0.23 -6.54
C SER A 173 -18.71 -1.14 -7.08
N GLN A 174 -17.80 -2.12 -7.10
CA GLN A 174 -17.96 -3.35 -7.88
C GLN A 174 -18.34 -4.52 -6.99
N ALA A 175 -19.64 -4.85 -6.97
CA ALA A 175 -20.18 -5.95 -6.17
C ALA A 175 -19.48 -7.30 -6.42
N GLY A 176 -19.04 -7.57 -7.66
CA GLY A 176 -18.31 -8.78 -8.02
C GLY A 176 -16.90 -8.87 -7.45
N VAL A 177 -16.19 -7.74 -7.33
CA VAL A 177 -14.89 -7.68 -6.63
C VAL A 177 -15.12 -7.91 -5.15
N LEU A 178 -16.12 -7.26 -4.56
CA LEU A 178 -16.43 -7.40 -3.14
C LEU A 178 -16.80 -8.85 -2.73
N ALA A 179 -17.35 -9.66 -3.64
CA ALA A 179 -17.66 -11.07 -3.34
C ALA A 179 -16.41 -11.91 -2.99
N ASN A 180 -15.27 -11.65 -3.66
CA ASN A 180 -13.97 -12.27 -3.37
C ASN A 180 -12.93 -11.20 -2.96
N GLY A 181 -13.40 -10.12 -2.34
CA GLY A 181 -12.64 -8.90 -2.15
C GLY A 181 -12.64 -8.44 -0.71
N LEU A 182 -11.53 -7.85 -0.29
CA LEU A 182 -11.37 -7.18 0.98
C LEU A 182 -11.03 -5.73 0.73
N TYR A 183 -11.95 -4.83 1.09
CA TYR A 183 -11.63 -3.40 1.22
C TYR A 183 -11.05 -3.14 2.61
N ILE A 184 -9.93 -2.41 2.67
CA ILE A 184 -9.37 -1.91 3.92
C ILE A 184 -8.71 -0.55 3.68
N SER A 185 -8.83 0.36 4.63
CA SER A 185 -8.10 1.64 4.58
C SER A 185 -6.74 1.55 5.27
N TYR A 186 -5.80 2.39 4.83
CA TYR A 186 -4.52 2.59 5.51
C TYR A 186 -4.74 3.02 6.96
N GLU A 187 -5.76 3.85 7.20
CA GLU A 187 -6.10 4.39 8.50
C GLU A 187 -6.62 3.28 9.44
N GLU A 188 -7.47 2.37 8.98
CA GLU A 188 -7.87 1.18 9.75
C GLU A 188 -6.66 0.35 10.19
N MET A 189 -5.73 0.06 9.27
CA MET A 189 -4.51 -0.71 9.60
C MET A 189 -3.61 0.01 10.59
N TRP A 190 -3.59 1.34 10.56
CA TRP A 190 -2.78 2.15 11.45
C TRP A 190 -3.35 2.26 12.85
N LEU A 191 -4.67 2.39 12.98
CA LEU A 191 -5.34 2.45 14.28
C LEU A 191 -5.33 1.11 15.01
N ASP A 192 -5.61 0.03 14.29
CA ASP A 192 -5.65 -1.32 14.84
C ASP A 192 -5.03 -2.32 13.86
N LEU A 193 -3.70 -2.42 13.93
CA LEU A 193 -2.95 -3.38 13.11
C LEU A 193 -3.31 -4.82 13.46
N GLN A 194 -3.61 -5.13 14.73
CA GLN A 194 -3.93 -6.48 15.15
C GLN A 194 -5.26 -6.94 14.56
N GLY A 195 -6.34 -6.20 14.80
CA GLY A 195 -7.66 -6.53 14.24
C GLY A 195 -7.64 -6.54 12.71
N SER A 196 -6.89 -5.62 12.09
CA SER A 196 -6.67 -5.62 10.64
C SER A 196 -5.97 -6.90 10.16
N MET A 197 -4.92 -7.35 10.84
CA MET A 197 -4.17 -8.55 10.50
C MET A 197 -5.01 -9.83 10.71
N GLU A 198 -5.82 -9.90 11.76
CA GLU A 198 -6.77 -11.00 12.01
C GLU A 198 -7.83 -11.07 10.89
N ARG A 199 -8.38 -9.92 10.47
CA ARG A 199 -9.34 -9.82 9.36
C ARG A 199 -8.72 -10.24 8.02
N ILE A 200 -7.51 -9.77 7.71
CA ILE A 200 -6.77 -10.12 6.48
C ILE A 200 -6.43 -11.62 6.46
N SER A 201 -5.92 -12.15 7.57
CA SER A 201 -5.54 -13.57 7.66
C SER A 201 -6.73 -14.52 7.53
N SER A 202 -7.87 -14.15 8.13
CA SER A 202 -9.14 -14.87 7.96
C SER A 202 -9.64 -14.83 6.52
N PHE A 203 -9.62 -13.65 5.88
CA PHE A 203 -9.98 -13.48 4.46
C PHE A 203 -9.09 -14.34 3.55
N LEU A 204 -7.79 -14.42 3.84
CA LEU A 204 -6.86 -15.26 3.10
C LEU A 204 -6.97 -16.76 3.42
N HIS A 205 -7.83 -17.16 4.37
CA HIS A 205 -7.97 -18.53 4.89
C HIS A 205 -6.65 -19.08 5.47
N CYS A 206 -5.89 -18.19 6.10
CA CYS A 206 -4.64 -18.48 6.77
C CYS A 206 -4.61 -17.79 8.13
N PRO A 207 -5.59 -18.06 9.03
CA PRO A 207 -5.69 -17.37 10.32
C PRO A 207 -4.41 -17.59 11.12
N LEU A 208 -3.86 -16.51 11.65
CA LEU A 208 -2.65 -16.53 12.48
C LEU A 208 -3.00 -16.80 13.94
N VAL A 209 -2.20 -17.59 14.64
CA VAL A 209 -2.42 -17.94 16.04
C VAL A 209 -1.16 -17.71 16.89
N GLY A 210 -1.34 -17.27 18.14
CA GLY A 210 -0.25 -17.12 19.11
C GLY A 210 0.95 -16.34 18.56
N ASP A 211 2.12 -16.98 18.58
CA ASP A 211 3.38 -16.40 18.12
C ASP A 211 3.38 -16.01 16.63
N GLU A 212 2.59 -16.68 15.78
CA GLU A 212 2.49 -16.33 14.35
C GLU A 212 1.94 -14.90 14.20
N LEU A 213 0.92 -14.54 14.98
CA LEU A 213 0.32 -13.21 14.98
C LEU A 213 1.29 -12.21 15.61
N THR A 214 1.83 -12.50 16.79
CA THR A 214 2.78 -11.60 17.48
C THR A 214 4.02 -11.28 16.64
N ASN A 215 4.59 -12.28 15.96
CA ASN A 215 5.75 -12.08 15.07
C ASN A 215 5.38 -11.28 13.83
N SER A 216 4.20 -11.54 13.24
CA SER A 216 3.71 -10.77 12.09
C SER A 216 3.50 -9.30 12.45
N LEU A 217 2.92 -9.00 13.60
CA LEU A 217 2.73 -7.63 14.09
C LEU A 217 4.05 -6.90 14.29
N ARG A 218 5.05 -7.57 14.90
CA ARG A 218 6.39 -7.02 15.10
C ARG A 218 7.03 -6.62 13.78
N HIS A 219 6.98 -7.51 12.78
CA HIS A 219 7.62 -7.30 11.48
C HIS A 219 6.87 -6.35 10.55
N CYS A 220 5.56 -6.19 10.74
CA CYS A 220 4.74 -5.19 10.05
C CYS A 220 4.75 -3.80 10.70
N SER A 221 5.47 -3.58 11.80
CA SER A 221 5.62 -2.24 12.37
C SER A 221 6.40 -1.32 11.42
N PHE A 222 6.08 -0.02 11.41
CA PHE A 222 6.77 0.95 10.55
C PHE A 222 8.29 0.94 10.79
N SER A 223 8.71 0.88 12.06
CA SER A 223 10.12 0.81 12.46
C SER A 223 10.82 -0.43 11.90
N SER A 224 10.23 -1.62 12.09
CA SER A 224 10.82 -2.86 11.56
C SER A 224 10.91 -2.85 10.04
N MET A 225 9.89 -2.32 9.35
CA MET A 225 9.90 -2.23 7.89
C MET A 225 10.86 -1.16 7.37
N SER A 226 11.03 -0.03 8.08
CA SER A 226 11.98 1.01 7.69
C SER A 226 13.43 0.55 7.78
N ASP A 227 13.73 -0.36 8.70
CA ASP A 227 15.07 -0.92 8.89
C ASP A 227 15.35 -2.15 8.00
N ASN A 228 14.32 -2.76 7.41
CA ASN A 228 14.48 -3.91 6.54
C ASN A 228 14.83 -3.51 5.10
N ALA A 229 16.07 -3.78 4.68
CA ALA A 229 16.59 -3.50 3.35
C ALA A 229 15.79 -4.15 2.19
N MET A 230 15.11 -5.28 2.44
CA MET A 230 14.26 -5.97 1.47
C MET A 230 12.86 -5.36 1.31
N VAL A 231 12.54 -4.34 2.11
CA VAL A 231 11.22 -3.69 2.15
C VAL A 231 11.32 -2.18 1.97
N ASN A 232 12.39 -1.54 2.45
CA ASN A 232 12.55 -0.09 2.47
C ASN A 232 13.08 0.52 1.16
N TYR A 233 13.25 -0.29 0.11
CA TYR A 233 13.73 0.08 -1.23
C TYR A 233 15.19 0.52 -1.34
N THR A 234 16.00 0.43 -0.28
CA THR A 234 17.42 0.83 -0.32
C THR A 234 18.30 -0.04 -1.24
N GLN A 235 17.79 -1.20 -1.67
CA GLN A 235 18.44 -2.04 -2.69
C GLN A 235 18.25 -1.52 -4.13
N ILE A 236 17.38 -0.53 -4.35
CA ILE A 236 17.22 0.08 -5.67
C ILE A 236 18.40 1.04 -5.94
N PRO A 237 19.07 0.93 -7.10
CA PRO A 237 20.18 1.83 -7.46
C PRO A 237 19.77 3.30 -7.44
N LYS A 238 20.73 4.17 -7.09
CA LYS A 238 20.53 5.63 -7.00
C LYS A 238 20.10 6.25 -8.33
N GLU A 239 20.45 5.62 -9.44
CA GLU A 239 20.09 6.01 -10.80
C GLU A 239 18.59 5.84 -11.07
N ILE A 240 17.90 5.01 -10.28
CA ILE A 240 16.46 4.74 -10.37
C ILE A 240 15.72 5.44 -9.22
N MET A 241 16.25 5.36 -7.99
CA MET A 241 15.65 5.99 -6.80
C MET A 241 16.71 6.66 -5.93
N ASP A 242 16.67 7.99 -5.83
CA ASP A 242 17.66 8.77 -5.08
C ASP A 242 17.25 8.96 -3.61
N HIS A 243 17.69 8.03 -2.77
CA HIS A 243 17.46 8.06 -1.33
C HIS A 243 18.16 9.21 -0.59
N SER A 244 19.00 10.02 -1.26
CA SER A 244 19.54 11.26 -0.67
C SER A 244 18.52 12.40 -0.68
N LYS A 245 17.50 12.35 -1.55
CA LYS A 245 16.40 13.32 -1.61
C LYS A 245 15.25 13.00 -0.64
N GLY A 246 15.27 11.83 0.00
CA GLY A 246 14.27 11.39 0.97
C GLY A 246 14.27 9.88 1.19
N LYS A 247 13.39 9.39 2.06
CA LYS A 247 13.23 7.96 2.35
C LYS A 247 11.91 7.44 1.78
N PHE A 248 11.91 6.24 1.18
CA PHE A 248 10.69 5.57 0.72
C PHE A 248 9.73 5.33 1.91
N MET A 249 10.25 4.76 2.99
CA MET A 249 9.59 4.69 4.30
C MET A 249 9.73 6.04 5.01
N ARG A 250 8.88 7.00 4.64
CA ARG A 250 9.05 8.42 5.00
C ARG A 250 8.62 8.77 6.44
N LYS A 251 7.33 8.59 6.76
CA LYS A 251 6.76 8.91 8.08
C LYS A 251 5.74 7.92 8.62
N GLY A 252 5.06 7.16 7.76
CA GLY A 252 4.15 6.08 8.20
C GLY A 252 3.01 6.50 9.14
N LYS A 253 2.46 7.72 8.99
CA LYS A 253 1.42 8.26 9.87
C LYS A 253 0.20 8.79 9.11
N ILE A 254 -0.90 8.96 9.83
CA ILE A 254 -2.12 9.65 9.38
C ILE A 254 -1.97 11.15 9.63
N GLY A 255 -2.45 11.98 8.71
CA GLY A 255 -2.56 13.43 8.90
C GLY A 255 -1.27 14.22 8.63
N ASP A 256 -0.31 13.66 7.90
CA ASP A 256 0.91 14.41 7.58
C ASP A 256 0.64 15.54 6.58
N TRP A 257 -0.46 15.45 5.83
CA TRP A 257 -0.92 16.50 4.92
C TRP A 257 -1.02 17.89 5.56
N ARG A 258 -1.35 17.97 6.87
CA ARG A 258 -1.38 19.23 7.61
C ARG A 258 -0.05 19.98 7.64
N ASN A 259 1.07 19.27 7.46
CA ASN A 259 2.41 19.87 7.46
C ASN A 259 2.87 20.32 6.06
N THR A 260 2.01 20.22 5.04
CA THR A 260 2.37 20.47 3.65
C THR A 260 1.36 21.36 2.94
N PHE A 261 0.07 21.13 3.16
CA PHE A 261 -0.98 21.94 2.57
C PHE A 261 -1.06 23.32 3.24
N THR A 262 -1.33 24.35 2.43
CA THR A 262 -1.82 25.65 2.91
C THR A 262 -3.34 25.62 3.12
N GLU A 263 -3.89 26.57 3.87
CA GLU A 263 -5.35 26.71 4.06
C GLU A 263 -6.10 26.92 2.73
N GLU A 264 -5.49 27.66 1.80
CA GLU A 264 -6.05 27.87 0.46
C GLU A 264 -6.13 26.54 -0.32
N GLN A 265 -5.04 25.76 -0.30
CA GLN A 265 -4.99 24.45 -0.95
C GLN A 265 -6.00 23.47 -0.33
N ILE A 266 -6.20 23.53 0.98
CA ILE A 266 -7.22 22.74 1.68
C ILE A 266 -8.61 23.10 1.15
N GLY A 267 -8.93 24.39 1.04
CA GLY A 267 -10.22 24.84 0.52
C GLY A 267 -10.50 24.40 -0.92
N ILE A 268 -9.50 24.51 -1.81
CA ILE A 268 -9.58 24.03 -3.20
C ILE A 268 -9.79 22.51 -3.22
N PHE A 269 -8.95 21.78 -2.48
CA PHE A 269 -9.01 20.33 -2.40
C PHE A 269 -10.37 19.85 -1.91
N ASP A 270 -10.90 20.43 -0.83
CA ASP A 270 -12.16 20.03 -0.22
C ASP A 270 -13.35 20.29 -1.15
N THR A 271 -13.28 21.37 -1.94
CA THR A 271 -14.27 21.66 -2.99
C THR A 271 -14.26 20.57 -4.07
N VAL A 272 -13.09 20.22 -4.59
CA VAL A 272 -12.94 19.16 -5.61
C VAL A 272 -13.35 17.80 -5.05
N TYR A 273 -12.89 17.45 -3.84
CA TYR A 273 -13.23 16.20 -3.17
C TYR A 273 -14.73 16.05 -2.98
N SER A 274 -15.39 17.09 -2.45
CA SER A 274 -16.84 17.07 -2.23
C SER A 274 -17.62 16.87 -3.53
N TYR A 275 -17.16 17.48 -4.63
CA TYR A 275 -17.76 17.28 -5.94
C TYR A 275 -17.53 15.86 -6.50
N GLN A 276 -16.29 15.38 -6.45
CA GLN A 276 -15.88 14.09 -7.05
C GLN A 276 -16.40 12.87 -6.29
N MET A 277 -16.63 13.02 -4.98
CA MET A 277 -16.99 11.93 -4.06
C MET A 277 -18.43 12.02 -3.53
N LYS A 278 -19.26 12.96 -4.03
CA LYS A 278 -20.63 13.20 -3.55
C LYS A 278 -21.52 11.95 -3.44
N ASP A 279 -21.35 10.99 -4.35
CA ASP A 279 -22.14 9.75 -4.43
C ASP A 279 -21.34 8.51 -3.97
N CYS A 280 -20.14 8.72 -3.42
CA CYS A 280 -19.28 7.65 -2.95
C CYS A 280 -19.54 7.40 -1.46
N PRO A 281 -19.94 6.18 -1.04
CA PRO A 281 -20.23 5.89 0.36
C PRO A 281 -18.96 5.73 1.22
N LEU A 282 -17.77 5.81 0.61
CA LEU A 282 -16.51 5.64 1.34
C LEU A 282 -16.27 6.82 2.28
N THR A 283 -15.98 6.49 3.53
CA THR A 283 -15.52 7.44 4.53
C THR A 283 -14.03 7.25 4.76
N PHE A 284 -13.32 8.38 4.91
CA PHE A 284 -11.89 8.39 5.22
C PHE A 284 -11.66 9.08 6.54
N MET A 285 -10.70 8.57 7.29
CA MET A 285 -10.14 9.29 8.42
C MET A 285 -9.08 10.26 7.90
N TRP A 286 -9.28 11.54 8.18
CA TRP A 286 -8.39 12.60 7.72
C TRP A 286 -7.22 12.82 8.68
N GLU A 287 -7.42 12.55 9.96
CA GLU A 287 -6.49 12.89 11.03
C GLU A 287 -6.44 11.79 12.08
N CYS A 288 -5.28 11.65 12.70
CA CYS A 288 -5.11 10.78 13.84
C CYS A 288 -5.90 11.33 15.05
N PRO A 289 -6.73 10.52 15.73
CA PRO A 289 -7.36 10.92 16.97
C PRO A 289 -6.32 11.38 18.00
N PRO A 290 -6.61 12.42 18.81
CA PRO A 290 -5.66 12.93 19.81
C PRO A 290 -5.14 11.85 20.76
N GLU A 291 -6.00 10.89 21.11
CA GLU A 291 -5.69 9.76 22.01
C GLU A 291 -4.71 8.75 21.40
N SER A 292 -4.63 8.69 20.06
CA SER A 292 -3.76 7.78 19.31
C SER A 292 -2.46 8.45 18.86
N CYS A 293 -2.35 9.78 18.95
CA CYS A 293 -1.18 10.56 18.52
C CYS A 293 0.07 10.39 19.41
N GLY A 294 -0.07 9.85 20.62
CA GLY A 294 1.02 9.67 21.59
C GLY A 294 1.78 8.35 21.47
N GLY A 295 1.25 7.37 20.75
CA GLY A 295 1.86 6.06 20.55
C GLY A 295 2.31 5.92 19.11
N GLY A 296 3.60 6.15 18.83
CA GLY A 296 4.17 5.66 17.58
C GLY A 296 3.83 4.17 17.44
N GLY A 297 3.15 3.80 16.34
CA GLY A 297 2.64 2.45 16.10
C GLY A 297 3.62 1.37 16.55
N GLY A 298 3.30 0.75 17.68
CA GLY A 298 4.19 -0.13 18.41
C GLY A 298 3.61 -0.36 19.79
N GLY A 299 2.93 -1.50 19.97
CA GLY A 299 2.59 -1.99 21.29
C GLY A 299 3.87 -2.07 22.13
N GLN A 300 3.99 -1.18 23.12
CA GLN A 300 4.91 -1.40 24.21
C GLN A 300 4.35 -2.58 25.01
N ALA A 301 4.93 -3.76 24.81
CA ALA A 301 4.94 -4.78 25.83
C ALA A 301 5.82 -4.25 26.98
N SER A 302 5.20 -3.54 27.93
CA SER A 302 5.83 -3.30 29.22
C SER A 302 5.85 -4.62 29.97
N GLY A 303 7.03 -5.24 30.00
CA GLY A 303 7.34 -6.26 30.98
C GLY A 303 7.40 -5.63 32.35
N ASP A 304 6.42 -5.93 33.19
CA ASP A 304 6.57 -5.87 34.65
C ASP A 304 6.49 -7.31 35.16
N GLN A 305 7.63 -8.00 35.08
CA GLN A 305 7.98 -9.00 36.09
C GLN A 305 8.55 -8.23 37.27
N ASP A 306 7.70 -7.92 38.25
CA ASP A 306 8.08 -7.92 39.66
C ASP A 306 6.89 -7.51 40.53
N ARG A 307 6.25 -8.51 41.15
CA ARG A 307 5.90 -8.46 42.57
C ARG A 307 5.49 -9.85 43.06
N ALA A 308 6.46 -10.51 43.66
CA ALA A 308 6.27 -11.68 44.48
C ALA A 308 5.41 -11.36 45.72
N LEU A 309 4.46 -12.27 45.96
CA LEU A 309 3.97 -12.75 47.26
C LEU A 309 4.65 -12.17 48.51
N ILE A 310 3.90 -11.42 49.31
CA ILE A 310 3.99 -11.45 50.79
C ILE A 310 2.56 -11.31 51.34
N LEU A 311 1.93 -12.44 51.64
CA LEU A 311 0.91 -12.52 52.68
C LEU A 311 1.54 -13.37 53.79
N HIS A 312 2.08 -12.70 54.80
CA HIS A 312 2.39 -13.32 56.07
C HIS A 312 1.21 -13.11 57.02
N ASP A 313 0.69 -14.26 57.41
CA ASP A 313 -0.09 -14.56 58.58
C ASP A 313 0.48 -13.87 59.84
N ALA A 314 -0.40 -13.26 60.62
CA ALA A 314 -0.20 -12.96 62.03
C ALA A 314 -1.58 -12.80 62.67
N GLY A 315 -2.11 -13.93 63.15
CA GLY A 315 -3.12 -13.92 64.21
C GLY A 315 -2.43 -13.68 65.55
N ASP A 316 -2.90 -12.66 66.26
CA ASP A 316 -3.26 -12.64 67.68
C ASP A 316 -4.04 -11.34 67.97
#